data_AF-A0A4V2Q3I3-F1
#
_entry.id   AF-A0A4V2Q3I3-F1
#
_cell.length_a   1.000
_cell.length_b   1.000
_cell.length_c   1.000
_cell.angle_alpha   90.00
_cell.angle_beta   90.00
_cell.angle_gamma   90.00
#
_symmetry.space_group_name_H-M   'P 1'
#
loop_
_entity.id
_entity.type
_entity.pdbx_description
1 polymer ?
#
loop_
_entity_poly.entity_id
_entity_poly.type
_entity_poly.pdbx_seq_one_letter_code
_entity_poly.pdbx_strand_id
1 'polypeptide(L)'
;MKLPVQMQTIDIQTGTVEKTETVGFQIMPKREGTCQECGRQHLDEDPHDAQSLHYQYTFYAREGRWPTWADALAHCPVDTRNLWIKELAKHGIDVVGTKQGGAQ
;
A
#
# COMPACT_ATOMS: atom_id res chain seq x y z
N MET A 1 3.33 14.04 -5.32
CA MET A 1 4.60 13.31 -5.08
C MET A 1 5.06 12.73 -6.41
N LYS A 2 6.32 12.93 -6.81
CA LYS A 2 6.92 12.31 -8.00
C LYS A 2 7.91 11.24 -7.54
N LEU A 3 7.72 10.00 -7.98
CA LEU A 3 8.53 8.85 -7.59
C LEU A 3 9.47 8.47 -8.73
N PRO A 4 10.77 8.30 -8.48
CA PRO A 4 11.68 7.79 -9.49
C PRO A 4 11.40 6.30 -9.71
N VAL A 5 11.10 5.91 -10.94
CA VAL A 5 10.86 4.51 -11.33
C VAL A 5 11.72 4.16 -12.54
N GLN A 6 12.13 2.89 -12.64
CA GLN A 6 12.82 2.38 -13.82
C GLN A 6 11.79 2.00 -14.88
N MET A 7 11.87 2.64 -16.03
CA MET A 7 11.10 2.31 -17.23
C MET A 7 11.96 1.47 -18.16
N GLN A 8 11.44 0.34 -18.62
CA GLN A 8 12.09 -0.52 -19.59
C GLN A 8 11.30 -0.55 -20.88
N THR A 9 11.99 -0.37 -22.01
CA THR A 9 11.45 -0.66 -23.34
C THR A 9 11.89 -2.06 -23.73
N ILE A 10 10.93 -2.92 -24.05
CA ILE A 10 11.15 -4.34 -24.32
C ILE A 10 10.65 -4.66 -25.73
N ASP A 11 11.49 -5.30 -26.52
CA ASP A 11 11.08 -5.90 -27.78
C ASP A 11 10.11 -7.06 -27.50
N ILE A 12 8.88 -6.96 -27.99
CA ILE A 12 7.82 -7.93 -27.68
C ILE A 12 8.06 -9.32 -28.27
N GLN A 13 8.86 -9.43 -29.34
CA GLN A 13 9.11 -10.71 -30.03
C GLN A 13 10.22 -11.52 -29.37
N THR A 14 11.25 -10.83 -28.86
CA THR A 14 12.44 -11.45 -28.28
C THR A 14 12.47 -11.38 -26.76
N GLY A 15 11.68 -10.50 -26.14
CA GLY A 15 11.74 -10.21 -24.71
C GLY A 15 12.99 -9.45 -24.29
N THR A 16 13.79 -8.96 -25.25
CA THR A 16 15.04 -8.25 -24.96
C THR A 16 14.76 -6.84 -24.48
N VAL A 17 15.38 -6.44 -23.36
CA VAL A 17 15.34 -5.05 -22.89
C VAL A 17 16.24 -4.21 -23.79
N GLU A 18 15.65 -3.32 -24.57
CA GLU A 18 16.37 -2.41 -25.47
C GLU A 18 16.89 -1.17 -24.74
N LYS A 19 16.14 -0.69 -23.74
CA LYS A 19 16.44 0.53 -23.01
C LYS A 19 15.94 0.45 -21.58
N THR A 20 16.73 0.95 -20.63
CA THR A 20 16.30 1.21 -19.24
C THR A 20 16.60 2.67 -18.90
N GLU A 21 15.62 3.40 -18.39
CA GLU A 21 15.80 4.79 -17.96
C GLU A 21 14.96 5.11 -16.72
N THR A 22 15.46 6.03 -15.88
CA THR A 22 14.71 6.48 -14.70
C THR A 22 13.80 7.65 -15.06
N VAL A 23 12.50 7.49 -14.81
CA VAL A 23 11.48 8.51 -15.09
C VAL A 23 10.72 8.88 -13.82
N GLY A 24 10.04 10.04 -13.83
CA GLY A 24 9.17 10.45 -12.74
C GLY A 24 7.75 9.93 -12.93
N PHE A 25 7.29 9.06 -12.03
CA PHE A 25 5.90 8.62 -11.94
C PHE A 25 5.14 9.49 -10.94
N GLN A 26 3.91 9.90 -11.26
CA GLN A 26 3.08 10.71 -10.39
C GLN A 26 1.70 10.08 -10.22
N ILE A 27 1.27 9.98 -8.96
CA ILE A 27 -0.10 9.62 -8.61
C ILE A 27 -0.93 10.89 -8.55
N MET A 28 -2.19 10.77 -8.97
CA MET A 28 -3.17 11.84 -8.86
C MET A 28 -3.27 12.34 -7.41
N PRO A 29 -3.48 13.64 -7.19
CA PRO A 29 -3.68 14.15 -5.85
C PRO A 29 -4.89 13.47 -5.20
N LYS A 30 -4.78 13.21 -3.89
CA LYS A 30 -5.93 12.83 -3.07
C LYS A 30 -7.03 13.88 -3.13
N ARG A 31 -8.26 13.44 -2.89
CA ARG A 31 -9.43 14.32 -2.77
C ARG A 31 -9.27 15.24 -1.55
N GLU A 32 -9.75 16.48 -1.67
CA GLU A 32 -9.81 17.39 -0.54
C GLU A 32 -10.76 16.88 0.55
N GLY A 33 -10.40 17.11 1.82
CA GLY A 33 -11.18 16.67 2.98
C GLY A 33 -11.04 15.18 3.34
N THR A 34 -10.13 14.44 2.69
CA THR A 34 -9.81 13.05 3.08
C THR A 34 -8.45 12.95 3.77
N CYS A 35 -8.15 11.77 4.31
CA CYS A 35 -6.89 11.51 4.99
C CYS A 35 -5.69 11.84 4.09
N GLN A 36 -4.70 12.50 4.67
CA GLN A 36 -3.56 13.00 3.92
C GLN A 36 -2.60 11.90 3.45
N GLU A 37 -2.61 10.74 4.12
CA GLU A 37 -1.76 9.57 3.79
C GLU A 37 -2.46 8.62 2.82
N CYS A 38 -3.71 8.22 3.11
CA CYS A 38 -4.41 7.19 2.35
C CYS A 38 -5.48 7.75 1.41
N GLY A 39 -5.83 9.04 1.46
CA GLY A 39 -6.82 9.64 0.57
C GLY A 39 -8.26 9.14 0.77
N ARG A 40 -8.51 8.32 1.80
CA ARG A 40 -9.83 7.80 2.19
C ARG A 40 -10.39 8.58 3.38
N GLN A 41 -11.70 8.54 3.55
CA GLN A 41 -12.36 9.12 4.71
C GLN A 41 -12.40 8.08 5.83
N HIS A 42 -11.84 8.40 6.98
CA HIS A 42 -11.84 7.58 8.19
C HIS A 42 -11.63 8.49 9.42
N LEU A 43 -11.91 7.99 10.63
CA LEU A 43 -11.62 8.73 11.87
C LEU A 43 -10.12 8.66 12.18
N ASP A 44 -9.62 9.60 13.00
CA ASP A 44 -8.18 9.64 13.34
C ASP A 44 -7.71 8.38 14.10
N GLU A 45 -8.63 7.76 14.85
CA GLU A 45 -8.37 6.51 15.58
C GLU A 45 -8.39 5.27 14.69
N ASP A 46 -9.03 5.35 13.52
CA ASP A 46 -9.11 4.26 12.56
C ASP A 46 -7.78 4.06 11.81
N PRO A 47 -7.49 2.84 11.35
CA PRO A 47 -6.30 2.58 10.57
C PRO A 47 -6.34 3.30 9.23
N HIS A 48 -5.16 3.53 8.67
CA HIS A 48 -5.06 3.86 7.26
C HIS A 48 -5.57 2.69 6.42
N ASP A 49 -6.06 3.00 5.22
CA ASP A 49 -6.45 1.96 4.27
C ASP A 49 -5.18 1.38 3.61
N ALA A 50 -4.75 0.20 4.06
CA ALA A 50 -3.54 -0.48 3.56
C ALA A 50 -3.61 -0.79 2.05
N GLN A 51 -4.82 -0.85 1.50
CA GLN A 51 -5.09 -1.12 0.08
C GLN A 51 -5.26 0.16 -0.75
N SER A 52 -5.29 1.34 -0.12
CA SER A 52 -5.32 2.59 -0.87
C SER A 52 -4.03 2.77 -1.66
N LEU A 53 -4.18 3.06 -2.95
CA LEU A 53 -3.06 3.41 -3.83
C LEU A 53 -2.23 4.56 -3.26
N HIS A 54 -2.89 5.57 -2.69
CA HIS A 54 -2.19 6.72 -2.14
C HIS A 54 -1.35 6.32 -0.91
N TYR A 55 -1.89 5.45 -0.05
CA TYR A 55 -1.15 4.94 1.10
C TYR A 55 0.03 4.07 0.67
N GLN A 56 -0.21 3.10 -0.21
CA GLN A 56 0.81 2.18 -0.73
C GLN A 56 2.04 2.90 -1.26
N TYR A 57 1.84 3.89 -2.12
CA TYR A 57 2.95 4.60 -2.73
C TYR A 57 3.55 5.69 -1.84
N THR A 58 2.76 6.33 -0.96
CA THR A 58 3.32 7.27 0.04
C THR A 58 4.21 6.50 1.03
N PHE A 59 3.77 5.33 1.46
CA PHE A 59 4.53 4.44 2.32
C PHE A 59 5.77 3.91 1.60
N TYR A 60 5.64 3.40 0.37
CA TYR A 60 6.77 2.91 -0.41
C TYR A 60 7.83 3.99 -0.64
N ALA A 61 7.41 5.23 -0.92
CA ALA A 61 8.33 6.36 -1.10
C ALA A 61 9.16 6.66 0.16
N ARG A 62 8.59 6.40 1.35
CA ARG A 62 9.22 6.64 2.64
C ARG A 62 10.05 5.46 3.13
N GLU A 63 9.52 4.24 3.00
CA GLU A 63 10.05 3.03 3.62
C GLU A 63 10.78 2.10 2.64
N GLY A 64 10.66 2.32 1.33
CA GLY A 64 11.27 1.47 0.29
C GLY A 64 10.67 0.06 0.16
N ARG A 65 9.54 -0.20 0.81
CA ARG A 65 8.78 -1.46 0.74
C ARG A 65 7.28 -1.18 0.70
N TRP A 66 6.50 -2.15 0.25
CA TRP A 66 5.04 -2.05 0.30
C TRP A 66 4.51 -2.18 1.74
N PRO A 67 3.46 -1.43 2.11
CA PRO A 67 2.87 -1.53 3.43
C PRO A 67 2.11 -2.83 3.61
N THR A 68 1.94 -3.22 4.87
CA THR A 68 1.06 -4.29 5.33
C THR A 68 -0.11 -3.71 6.13
N TRP A 69 -1.11 -4.53 6.42
CA TRP A 69 -2.16 -4.14 7.38
C TRP A 69 -1.60 -3.89 8.78
N ALA A 70 -0.52 -4.58 9.17
CA ALA A 70 0.14 -4.33 10.45
C ALA A 70 0.75 -2.92 10.51
N ASP A 71 1.31 -2.43 9.40
CA ASP A 71 1.82 -1.05 9.30
C ASP A 71 0.69 -0.02 9.41
N ALA A 72 -0.44 -0.28 8.73
CA ALA A 72 -1.60 0.61 8.75
C ALA A 72 -2.30 0.69 10.12
N LEU A 73 -2.12 -0.33 10.96
CA LEU A 73 -2.66 -0.44 12.32
C LEU A 73 -1.67 0.01 13.41
N ALA A 74 -0.43 0.35 13.05
CA ALA A 74 0.65 0.59 14.02
C ALA A 74 0.39 1.81 14.91
N HIS A 75 -0.27 2.84 14.38
CA HIS A 75 -0.64 4.05 15.13
C HIS A 75 -1.96 3.91 15.90
N CYS A 76 -2.77 2.90 15.60
CA CYS A 76 -4.08 2.73 16.23
C CYS A 76 -3.96 2.39 17.72
N PRO A 77 -4.90 2.88 18.56
CA PRO A 77 -5.10 2.41 19.93
C PRO A 77 -5.27 0.89 19.97
N VAL A 78 -4.92 0.27 21.10
CA VAL A 78 -4.95 -1.19 21.26
C VAL A 78 -6.34 -1.77 20.98
N ASP A 79 -7.40 -1.13 21.48
CA ASP A 79 -8.77 -1.60 21.30
C ASP A 79 -9.20 -1.52 19.83
N THR A 80 -8.91 -0.40 19.15
CA THR A 80 -9.18 -0.22 17.72
C THR A 80 -8.39 -1.22 16.88
N ARG A 81 -7.11 -1.44 17.22
CA ARG A 81 -6.27 -2.43 16.55
C ARG A 81 -6.85 -3.83 16.67
N ASN A 82 -7.25 -4.25 17.86
CA ASN A 82 -7.82 -5.58 18.11
C ASN A 82 -9.15 -5.77 17.37
N LEU A 83 -9.98 -4.73 17.33
CA LEU A 83 -11.23 -4.73 16.58
C LEU A 83 -10.96 -4.94 15.08
N TRP A 84 -10.06 -4.14 14.49
CA TRP A 84 -9.75 -4.24 13.07
C TRP A 84 -9.04 -5.55 12.70
N ILE A 85 -8.15 -6.09 13.54
CA ILE A 85 -7.55 -7.41 13.31
C ILE A 85 -8.65 -8.48 13.22
N LYS A 86 -9.63 -8.43 14.12
CA LYS A 86 -10.76 -9.37 14.13
C LYS A 86 -11.62 -9.23 12.87
N GLU A 87 -11.91 -8.00 12.44
CA GLU A 87 -12.70 -7.77 11.22
C GLU A 87 -11.92 -8.21 9.97
N LEU A 88 -10.65 -7.84 9.84
CA LEU A 88 -9.78 -8.25 8.74
C LEU A 88 -9.66 -9.77 8.63
N ALA A 89 -9.57 -10.48 9.75
CA ALA A 89 -9.55 -11.93 9.77
C ALA A 89 -10.82 -12.56 9.18
N LYS A 90 -12.01 -11.95 9.35
CA LYS A 90 -13.25 -12.42 8.70
C LYS A 90 -13.19 -12.31 7.18
N HIS A 91 -12.33 -11.44 6.66
CA HIS A 91 -12.07 -11.27 5.24
C HIS A 91 -10.85 -12.08 4.76
N GLY A 92 -10.32 -12.98 5.59
CA GLY A 92 -9.16 -13.82 5.24
C GLY A 92 -7.82 -13.08 5.28
N ILE A 93 -7.79 -11.87 5.86
CA ILE A 93 -6.58 -11.07 5.97
C ILE A 93 -5.92 -11.35 7.33
N ASP A 94 -4.77 -12.01 7.28
CA ASP A 94 -3.94 -12.28 8.45
C ASP A 94 -2.93 -11.14 8.68
N VAL A 95 -3.08 -10.45 9.81
CA VAL A 95 -2.23 -9.33 10.23
C VAL A 95 -1.07 -9.79 11.13
N VAL A 96 -1.23 -10.91 11.83
CA VAL A 96 -0.31 -11.40 12.87
C VAL A 96 0.66 -12.47 12.36
N GLY A 97 0.50 -12.91 11.12
CA GLY A 97 1.38 -13.91 10.50
C GLY A 97 1.08 -15.35 10.94
N THR A 98 -0.15 -15.63 11.37
CA THR A 98 -0.66 -17.00 11.48
C THR A 98 -0.90 -17.62 10.09
N LYS A 99 0.19 -17.95 9.38
CA LYS A 99 0.28 -18.85 8.21
C LYS A 99 -0.93 -18.87 7.26
N GLN A 100 -0.84 -18.11 6.16
CA GLN A 100 -1.65 -18.41 4.97
C GLN A 100 -1.18 -19.73 4.34
N GLY A 101 -2.02 -20.77 4.45
CA GLY A 101 -1.88 -22.02 3.71
C GLY A 101 -3.05 -22.17 2.73
N GLY A 102 -2.72 -22.29 1.43
CA GLY A 102 -3.61 -22.71 0.33
C GLY A 102 -4.35 -21.55 -0.36
N ALA A 103 -4.39 -21.40 -1.68
CA ALA A 103 -4.24 -22.39 -2.74
C ALA A 103 -3.47 -21.83 -3.96
N GLN A 104 -2.77 -22.75 -4.62
CA GLN A 104 -2.19 -22.61 -5.96
C GLN A 104 -3.28 -22.69 -7.03
#